data_AF-A0A7K2WX89-F1
#
_entry.id   AF-A0A7K2WX89-F1
#
_cell.length_a   1.000
_cell.length_b   1.000
_cell.length_c   1.000
_cell.angle_alpha   90.00
_cell.angle_beta   90.00
_cell.angle_gamma   90.00
#
_symmetry.space_group_name_H-M   'P 1'
#
loop_
_entity.id
_entity.type
_entity.pdbx_description
1 polymer ?
#
loop_
_entity_poly.entity_id
_entity_poly.type
_entity_poly.pdbx_seq_one_letter_code
_entity_poly.pdbx_strand_id
1 'polypeptide(L)' 'MSSASHAGPRDNLHRFNAAPAGDAEAALLTCCGNRRWAQRLAAHRPYPDLDALFAAADEASYDLSHADLTEA' A
#
# COMPACT_ATOMS: atom_id res chain seq x y z
N MET A 1 -17.34 -26.90 11.63
CA MET A 1 -17.04 -26.30 10.31
C MET A 1 -15.79 -25.45 10.42
N SER A 2 -14.64 -26.09 10.70
CA SER A 2 -13.33 -25.42 10.71
C SER A 2 -12.76 -25.42 9.29
N SER A 3 -12.34 -24.24 8.83
CA SER A 3 -10.98 -24.00 8.33
C SER A 3 -10.87 -22.53 7.93
N ALA A 4 -10.31 -21.72 8.83
CA ALA A 4 -9.69 -20.46 8.45
C ALA A 4 -8.40 -20.82 7.68
N SER A 5 -8.46 -20.79 6.36
CA SER A 5 -7.27 -20.85 5.51
C SER A 5 -7.39 -19.78 4.45
N HIS A 6 -7.18 -18.54 4.87
CA HIS A 6 -7.01 -17.41 3.98
C HIS A 6 -5.66 -16.71 4.15
N ALA A 7 -4.71 -17.21 4.94
CA ALA A 7 -3.44 -16.49 5.10
C ALA A 7 -2.43 -16.79 3.97
N GLY A 8 -2.85 -16.61 2.71
CA GLY A 8 -1.97 -16.57 1.56
C GLY A 8 -1.72 -15.11 1.12
N PRO A 9 -0.57 -14.80 0.51
CA PRO A 9 -0.26 -13.42 0.10
C PRO A 9 -1.31 -12.79 -0.85
N ARG A 10 -1.99 -13.62 -1.65
CA ARG A 10 -3.06 -13.19 -2.58
C ARG A 10 -4.35 -12.78 -1.87
N ASP A 11 -4.71 -13.46 -0.78
CA ASP A 11 -5.89 -13.10 0.01
C ASP A 11 -5.67 -11.80 0.80
N ASN A 12 -4.47 -11.64 1.35
CA ASN A 12 -4.08 -10.39 1.99
C ASN A 12 -4.19 -9.22 1.01
N LEU A 13 -3.75 -9.41 -0.24
CA LEU A 13 -3.89 -8.40 -1.28
C LEU A 13 -5.35 -8.13 -1.65
N HIS A 14 -6.18 -9.16 -1.78
CA HIS A 14 -7.61 -9.00 -2.04
C HIS A 14 -8.30 -8.21 -0.91
N ARG A 15 -8.01 -8.55 0.35
CA ARG A 15 -8.51 -7.82 1.52
C ARG A 15 -8.03 -6.37 1.54
N PHE A 16 -6.76 -6.13 1.20
CA PHE A 16 -6.21 -4.79 1.09
C PHE A 16 -6.90 -3.97 -0.02
N ASN A 17 -7.13 -4.55 -1.19
CA ASN A 17 -7.85 -3.92 -2.29
C ASN A 17 -9.31 -3.58 -1.94
N ALA A 18 -9.98 -4.42 -1.15
CA ALA A 18 -11.37 -4.24 -0.76
C ALA A 18 -11.57 -3.38 0.51
N ALA A 19 -10.51 -3.11 1.28
CA ALA A 19 -10.62 -2.36 2.53
C ALA A 19 -11.07 -0.90 2.29
N PRO A 20 -11.80 -0.29 3.24
CA PRO A 20 -12.03 1.15 3.22
C PRO A 20 -10.72 1.94 3.09
N ALA A 21 -10.76 3.10 2.42
CA ALA A 21 -9.56 3.91 2.19
C ALA A 21 -8.81 4.24 3.48
N GLY A 22 -9.52 4.66 4.53
CA GLY A 22 -8.91 4.97 5.83
C GLY A 22 -8.21 3.77 6.49
N ASP A 23 -8.78 2.56 6.36
CA ASP A 23 -8.19 1.35 6.92
C ASP A 23 -6.93 0.92 6.15
N ALA A 24 -6.95 1.05 4.83
CA ALA A 24 -5.78 0.79 3.99
C ALA A 24 -4.66 1.82 4.25
N GLU A 25 -4.99 3.10 4.35
CA GLU A 25 -4.05 4.15 4.74
C GLU A 25 -3.45 3.88 6.12
N ALA A 26 -4.27 3.51 7.11
CA ALA A 26 -3.80 3.18 8.45
C ALA A 26 -2.83 1.99 8.44
N ALA A 27 -3.15 0.93 7.70
CA ALA A 27 -2.25 -0.21 7.53
C ALA A 27 -0.91 0.20 6.89
N LEU A 28 -0.94 1.00 5.83
CA LEU A 28 0.25 1.51 5.15
C LEU A 28 1.11 2.41 6.05
N LEU A 29 0.48 3.24 6.89
CA LEU A 29 1.16 4.08 7.87
C LEU A 29 1.96 3.27 8.90
N THR A 30 1.53 2.04 9.25
CA THR A 30 2.31 1.17 10.14
C THR A 30 3.61 0.66 9.53
N CYS A 31 3.73 0.72 8.19
CA CYS A 31 4.93 0.28 7.47
C CYS A 31 5.94 1.41 7.31
N CYS A 32 5.55 2.51 6.65
CA CYS A 32 6.49 3.57 6.25
C CYS A 32 6.30 4.89 7.02
N GLY A 33 5.26 5.01 7.84
CA GLY A 33 4.97 6.22 8.64
C GLY A 33 4.61 7.48 7.84
N ASN A 34 4.72 7.47 6.51
CA ASN A 34 4.49 8.64 5.66
C ASN A 34 3.06 8.69 5.13
N ARG A 35 2.33 9.75 5.47
CA ARG A 35 0.92 9.94 5.09
C ARG A 35 0.71 10.18 3.60
N ARG A 36 1.58 10.95 2.94
CA ARG A 36 1.46 11.24 1.50
C ARG A 36 1.66 9.97 0.68
N TRP A 37 2.64 9.15 1.08
CA TRP A 37 2.87 7.82 0.49
C TRP A 37 1.68 6.88 0.70
N ALA A 38 1.18 6.79 1.94
CA ALA A 38 0.05 5.92 2.27
C ALA A 38 -1.22 6.29 1.48
N GLN A 39 -1.53 7.58 1.36
CA GLN A 39 -2.67 8.09 0.59
C GLN A 39 -2.54 7.74 -0.90
N ARG A 40 -1.35 7.90 -1.49
CA ARG A 40 -1.12 7.53 -2.89
C ARG A 40 -1.39 6.05 -3.11
N LEU A 41 -0.81 5.17 -2.31
CA LEU A 41 -1.03 3.73 -2.46
C LEU A 41 -2.49 3.34 -2.25
N ALA A 42 -3.16 3.92 -1.25
CA ALA A 42 -4.57 3.63 -0.98
C ALA A 42 -5.50 4.10 -2.11
N ALA A 43 -5.18 5.20 -2.80
CA ALA A 43 -5.95 5.76 -3.91
C ALA A 43 -5.78 5.00 -5.23
N HIS A 44 -4.64 4.32 -5.43
CA HIS A 44 -4.30 3.60 -6.67
C HIS A 44 -4.81 2.15 -6.71
N ARG A 45 -5.43 1.66 -5.63
CA ARG A 45 -6.08 0.35 -5.61
C ARG A 45 -7.21 0.30 -6.66
N PRO A 46 -7.50 -0.87 -7.25
CA PRO A 46 -6.96 -2.18 -6.90
C PRO A 46 -5.63 -2.52 -7.60
N TYR A 47 -4.76 -3.24 -6.91
CA TYR A 47 -3.55 -3.82 -7.49
C TYR A 47 -3.80 -5.26 -7.97
N PRO A 48 -3.38 -5.64 -9.19
CA PRO A 48 -3.63 -6.98 -9.74
C PRO A 48 -2.84 -8.10 -9.04
N ASP A 49 -1.65 -7.77 -8.53
CA ASP A 49 -0.75 -8.68 -7.81
C ASP A 49 0.17 -7.88 -6.86
N LEU A 50 1.01 -8.61 -6.11
CA LEU A 50 1.94 -8.01 -5.15
C LEU A 50 3.08 -7.27 -5.83
N ASP A 51 3.50 -7.70 -7.01
CA ASP A 51 4.59 -7.04 -7.75
C ASP A 51 4.15 -5.64 -8.18
N ALA A 52 2.90 -5.47 -8.63
CA ALA A 52 2.32 -4.17 -8.93
C ALA A 52 2.19 -3.27 -7.68
N LEU A 53 1.82 -3.84 -6.53
CA LEU A 53 1.77 -3.10 -5.26
C LEU A 53 3.18 -2.63 -4.84
N PHE A 54 4.18 -3.49 -4.93
CA PHE A 54 5.56 -3.14 -4.58
C PHE A 54 6.18 -2.15 -5.56
N ALA A 55 5.89 -2.26 -6.86
CA ALA A 55 6.33 -1.28 -7.85
C ALA A 55 5.76 0.12 -7.54
N ALA A 56 4.47 0.21 -7.19
CA ALA A 56 3.86 1.48 -6.79
C ALA A 56 4.43 2.03 -5.47
N ALA A 57 4.76 1.15 -4.52
CA ALA A 57 5.42 1.52 -3.27
C ALA A 57 6.81 2.13 -3.48
N ASP A 58 7.60 1.51 -4.36
CA ASP A 58 8.94 1.94 -4.74
C ASP A 58 8.90 3.28 -5.50
N GLU A 59 8.03 3.40 -6.50
CA GLU A 59 7.79 4.66 -7.23
C GLU A 59 7.39 5.80 -6.28
N ALA A 60 6.45 5.55 -5.36
CA ALA A 60 6.02 6.53 -4.38
C ALA A 60 7.15 6.94 -3.41
N SER A 61 8.10 6.05 -3.14
CA SER A 61 9.26 6.33 -2.27
C SER A 61 10.31 7.18 -2.98
N TYR A 62 10.51 7.00 -4.29
CA TYR A 62 11.36 7.88 -5.10
C TYR A 62 10.80 9.29 -5.17
N ASP A 63 9.49 9.45 -5.34
CA ASP A 63 8.87 10.78 -5.37
C ASP A 63 8.96 11.54 -4.04
N LEU A 64 8.99 10.81 -2.90
CA LEU A 64 9.31 11.42 -1.61
C LEU A 64 10.75 11.92 -1.59
N SER A 65 11.69 11.06 -1.98
CA SER A 65 13.12 11.41 -2.04
C SER A 65 13.36 12.64 -2.92
N HIS A 66 12.69 12.74 -4.08
CA HIS A 66 12.77 13.91 -4.95
C HIS A 66 12.12 15.16 -4.35
N ALA A 67 10.99 15.02 -3.67
CA ALA A 67 10.33 16.14 -3.00
C ALA A 67 11.18 16.69 -1.84
N ASP A 68 11.87 15.82 -1.09
CA ASP A 68 12.80 16.21 -0.03
C ASP A 68 14.07 16.86 -0.59
N LEU A 69 14.47 16.53 -1.82
CA LEU A 69 15.64 17.09 -2.50
C LEU A 69 15.38 18.41 -3.25
N THR A 70 14.13 18.87 -3.36
CA THR A 70 13.80 20.14 -4.06
C THR A 70 14.05 21.38 -3.20
N GLU A 71 14.91 21.27 -2.18
CA GLU A 71 15.47 22.39 -1.44
C GLU A 71 16.85 22.75 -2.02
N ALA A 72 16.88 23.66 -3.00
CA ALA A 72 18.11 24.31 -3.48
C ALA A 72 17.83 25.74 -3.97
#